data_AF-A0A169R7W8-F1
#
_entry.id   AF-A0A169R7W8-F1
#
_cell.length_a   1.000
_cell.length_b   1.000
_cell.length_c   1.000
_cell.angle_alpha   90.00
_cell.angle_beta   90.00
_cell.angle_gamma   90.00
#
_symmetry.space_group_name_H-M   'P 1'
#
loop_
_entity.id
_entity.type
_entity.pdbx_description
1 polymer ?
#
loop_
_entity_poly.entity_id
_entity_poly.type
_entity_poly.pdbx_seq_one_letter_code
_entity_poly.pdbx_strand_id
1 'polypeptide(L)'
;MDKRLRQRFDDLWRRTTGRAGAEAAWRALDAGYGEAGRHYHGWHHVADLLEGHDAARLLPDFTALDHDAIDLAIVFHDAVYDPSRADNEARSADLLRVHAGPAARLGPIRAAEAMIRATAAHASSADPATRLMLDLDLAVLGAPRPAYEAYAAAIRREYASVPEPAWRRGRAGVLDRFLARPRLYQTDPIRDRLEAPARANLAAELNGLRDDRPGRGAQPGP
;
A
#
# COMPACT_ATOMS: atom_id res chain seq x y z
N MET A 1 17.48 -3.52 -10.09
CA MET A 1 17.29 -2.63 -8.93
C MET A 1 17.43 -1.19 -9.36
N ASP A 2 16.42 -0.35 -9.08
CA ASP A 2 16.53 1.09 -9.32
C ASP A 2 17.56 1.70 -8.35
N LYS A 3 18.66 2.23 -8.91
CA LYS A 3 19.72 2.91 -8.15
C LYS A 3 19.19 4.14 -7.40
N ARG A 4 18.12 4.78 -7.90
CA ARG A 4 17.52 5.97 -7.28
C ARG A 4 16.79 5.63 -5.99
N LEU A 5 15.98 4.57 -5.98
CA LEU A 5 15.31 4.09 -4.77
C LEU A 5 16.33 3.70 -3.69
N ARG A 6 17.40 2.99 -4.09
CA ARG A 6 18.48 2.65 -3.17
C ARG A 6 19.13 3.88 -2.55
N GLN A 7 19.48 4.88 -3.37
CA GLN A 7 20.08 6.12 -2.88
C GLN A 7 19.14 6.88 -1.94
N ARG A 8 17.85 6.99 -2.29
CA ARG A 8 16.83 7.63 -1.44
C ARG A 8 16.71 6.93 -0.09
N PHE A 9 16.71 5.60 -0.08
CA PHE A 9 16.72 4.81 1.15
C PHE A 9 17.99 5.06 1.98
N ASP A 10 19.18 5.00 1.38
CA ASP A 10 20.44 5.21 2.10
C ASP A 10 20.50 6.62 2.71
N ASP A 11 19.97 7.62 2.01
CA ASP A 11 19.85 8.97 2.52
C ASP A 11 18.87 9.06 3.67
N LEU A 12 17.65 8.52 3.53
CA LEU A 12 16.62 8.47 4.58
C LEU A 12 17.13 7.76 5.84
N TRP A 13 17.69 6.56 5.68
CA TRP A 13 18.21 5.74 6.76
C TRP A 13 19.32 6.49 7.52
N ARG A 14 20.24 7.15 6.79
CA ARG A 14 21.30 7.94 7.40
C ARG A 14 20.79 9.06 8.32
N ARG A 15 19.67 9.72 7.98
CA ARG A 15 19.11 10.82 8.81
C ARG A 15 18.34 10.29 10.02
N THR A 16 17.70 9.14 9.88
CA THR A 16 16.74 8.60 10.87
C THR A 16 17.35 7.59 11.83
N THR A 17 18.33 6.81 11.39
CA THR A 17 18.97 5.73 12.16
C THR A 17 20.50 5.81 12.18
N GLY A 18 21.11 6.55 11.23
CA GLY A 18 22.55 6.60 11.02
C GLY A 18 23.02 5.60 9.96
N ARG A 19 24.28 5.16 10.01
CA ARG A 19 24.84 4.24 9.00
C ARG A 19 24.68 2.75 9.33
N ALA A 20 24.45 2.43 10.60
CA ALA A 20 24.34 1.04 11.04
C ALA A 20 23.05 0.39 10.49
N GLY A 21 23.12 -0.89 10.12
CA GLY A 21 21.94 -1.67 9.71
C GLY A 21 21.40 -1.38 8.30
N ALA A 22 21.85 -0.32 7.61
CA ALA A 22 21.32 0.11 6.31
C ALA A 22 21.35 -1.01 5.25
N GLU A 23 22.50 -1.65 5.05
CA GLU A 23 22.65 -2.74 4.08
C GLU A 23 21.79 -3.95 4.43
N ALA A 24 21.70 -4.30 5.71
CA ALA A 24 20.90 -5.44 6.16
C ALA A 24 19.40 -5.16 5.96
N ALA A 25 18.95 -3.95 6.27
CA ALA A 25 17.59 -3.49 6.05
C ALA A 25 17.24 -3.50 4.56
N TRP A 26 18.11 -2.92 3.72
CA TRP A 26 17.91 -2.91 2.27
C TRP A 26 17.81 -4.32 1.69
N ARG A 27 18.70 -5.23 2.09
CA ARG A 27 18.66 -6.63 1.64
C ARG A 27 17.36 -7.31 2.03
N ALA A 28 16.83 -7.05 3.22
CA ALA A 28 15.55 -7.60 3.66
C ALA A 28 14.38 -7.04 2.83
N LEU A 29 14.37 -5.73 2.58
CA LEU A 29 13.37 -5.07 1.74
C LEU A 29 13.41 -5.60 0.30
N ASP A 30 14.61 -5.70 -0.28
CA ASP A 30 14.77 -6.20 -1.64
C ASP A 30 14.40 -7.66 -1.79
N ALA A 31 14.75 -8.50 -0.80
CA ALA A 31 14.31 -9.88 -0.77
C ALA A 31 12.78 -9.99 -0.77
N GLY A 32 12.09 -9.15 0.01
CA GLY A 32 10.62 -9.13 0.05
C GLY A 32 10.02 -8.57 -1.25
N TYR A 33 10.27 -7.31 -1.57
CA TYR A 33 9.67 -6.63 -2.73
C TYR A 33 10.12 -7.19 -4.09
N GLY A 34 11.22 -7.94 -4.13
CA GLY A 34 11.72 -8.63 -5.32
C GLY A 34 11.14 -10.04 -5.53
N GLU A 35 10.28 -10.54 -4.63
CA GLU A 35 9.64 -11.85 -4.78
C GLU A 35 8.76 -11.92 -6.03
N ALA A 36 8.97 -12.96 -6.85
CA ALA A 36 8.26 -13.14 -8.12
C ALA A 36 6.73 -13.25 -8.00
N GLY A 37 6.23 -13.63 -6.81
CA GLY A 37 4.79 -13.74 -6.52
C GLY A 37 4.10 -12.42 -6.20
N ARG A 38 4.87 -11.33 -6.01
CA ARG A 38 4.32 -10.00 -5.71
C ARG A 38 4.11 -9.23 -7.01
N HIS A 39 2.86 -9.17 -7.44
CA HIS A 39 2.49 -8.51 -8.70
C HIS A 39 2.07 -7.06 -8.50
N TYR A 40 1.54 -6.72 -7.32
CA TYR A 40 1.20 -5.36 -6.91
C TYR A 40 2.12 -4.90 -5.78
N HIS A 41 2.25 -5.69 -4.71
CA HIS A 41 2.99 -5.30 -3.48
C HIS A 41 4.52 -5.46 -3.63
N GLY A 42 5.08 -4.95 -4.73
CA GLY A 42 6.51 -4.92 -5.04
C GLY A 42 7.09 -3.51 -5.05
N TRP A 43 8.32 -3.37 -5.56
CA TRP A 43 9.02 -2.07 -5.61
C TRP A 43 8.29 -0.97 -6.38
N HIS A 44 7.42 -1.32 -7.34
CA HIS A 44 6.63 -0.33 -8.08
C HIS A 44 5.61 0.38 -7.19
N HIS A 45 4.89 -0.36 -6.33
CA HIS A 45 3.96 0.20 -5.34
C HIS A 45 4.68 1.15 -4.38
N VAL A 46 5.84 0.75 -3.86
CA VAL A 46 6.66 1.63 -3.00
C VAL A 46 7.05 2.91 -3.74
N ALA A 47 7.45 2.83 -5.02
CA ALA A 47 7.79 3.99 -5.81
C ALA A 47 6.59 4.93 -6.02
N ASP A 48 5.41 4.38 -6.31
CA ASP A 48 4.18 5.16 -6.52
C ASP A 48 3.78 5.92 -5.25
N LEU A 49 3.89 5.29 -4.06
CA LEU A 49 3.63 5.95 -2.78
C LEU A 49 4.64 7.07 -2.50
N LEU A 50 5.92 6.82 -2.77
CA LEU A 50 6.98 7.82 -2.59
C LEU A 50 6.80 9.02 -3.52
N GLU A 51 6.40 8.80 -4.78
CA GLU A 51 6.04 9.88 -5.72
C GLU A 51 4.79 10.63 -5.26
N GLY A 52 3.76 9.92 -4.80
CA GLY A 52 2.57 10.52 -4.21
C GLY A 52 2.90 11.39 -2.99
N HIS A 53 3.82 10.94 -2.13
CA HIS A 53 4.29 11.70 -0.98
C HIS A 53 5.15 12.91 -1.38
N ASP A 54 5.95 12.81 -2.45
CA ASP A 54 6.70 13.93 -3.04
C ASP A 54 5.78 15.04 -3.54
N ALA A 55 4.65 14.68 -4.13
CA ALA A 55 3.62 15.65 -4.52
C ALA A 55 2.88 16.21 -3.29
N ALA A 56 2.50 15.35 -2.33
CA ALA A 56 1.74 15.75 -1.17
C ALA A 56 2.51 16.72 -0.26
N ARG A 57 3.80 16.47 0.01
CA ARG A 57 4.61 17.31 0.92
C ARG A 57 4.73 18.78 0.50
N LEU A 58 4.41 19.10 -0.76
CA LEU A 58 4.39 20.47 -1.29
C LEU A 58 3.09 21.22 -0.98
N LEU A 59 2.05 20.52 -0.53
CA LEU A 59 0.77 21.12 -0.17
C LEU A 59 0.83 21.75 1.23
N PRO A 60 0.22 22.93 1.45
CA PRO A 60 0.21 23.61 2.75
C PRO A 60 -0.29 22.76 3.91
N ASP A 61 -1.25 21.86 3.66
CA ASP A 61 -1.82 20.95 4.65
C ASP A 61 -0.80 19.96 5.25
N PHE A 62 0.32 19.73 4.55
CA PHE A 62 1.27 18.66 4.87
C PHE A 62 2.67 19.16 5.20
N THR A 63 2.97 20.47 5.12
CA THR A 63 4.33 21.00 5.29
C THR A 63 4.92 20.80 6.69
N ALA A 64 4.07 20.60 7.70
CA ALA A 64 4.49 20.44 9.10
C ALA A 64 4.65 18.96 9.53
N LEU A 65 4.45 18.01 8.61
CA LEU A 65 4.54 16.58 8.93
C LEU A 65 5.99 16.10 9.00
N ASP A 66 6.22 15.04 9.77
CA ASP A 66 7.49 14.31 9.77
C ASP A 66 7.57 13.44 8.50
N HIS A 67 8.08 14.03 7.42
CA HIS A 67 8.21 13.36 6.13
C HIS A 67 9.20 12.19 6.16
N ASP A 68 10.18 12.20 7.08
CA ASP A 68 11.11 11.08 7.24
C ASP A 68 10.39 9.88 7.86
N ALA A 69 9.51 10.10 8.84
CA ALA A 69 8.67 9.04 9.39
C ALA A 69 7.70 8.46 8.34
N ILE A 70 7.12 9.29 7.48
CA ILE A 70 6.21 8.83 6.41
C ILE A 70 6.99 8.05 5.35
N ASP A 71 8.13 8.56 4.87
CA ASP A 71 8.97 7.83 3.90
C ASP A 71 9.44 6.47 4.48
N LEU A 72 9.75 6.40 5.79
CA LEU A 72 10.06 5.13 6.47
C LEU A 72 8.85 4.19 6.49
N ALA A 73 7.66 4.70 6.80
CA ALA A 73 6.43 3.90 6.80
C ALA A 73 6.15 3.35 5.39
N ILE A 74 6.22 4.19 4.36
CA ILE A 74 6.04 3.80 2.95
C ILE A 74 7.00 2.67 2.58
N VAL A 75 8.29 2.82 2.87
CA VAL A 75 9.30 1.83 2.46
C VAL A 75 9.08 0.50 3.18
N PHE A 76 8.60 0.48 4.41
CA PHE A 76 8.51 -0.75 5.20
C PHE A 76 7.11 -1.39 5.26
N HIS A 77 6.01 -0.70 4.94
CA HIS A 77 4.66 -1.19 5.28
C HIS A 77 4.33 -2.59 4.75
N ASP A 78 4.77 -2.91 3.54
CA ASP A 78 4.57 -4.22 2.88
C ASP A 78 5.88 -5.00 2.72
N ALA A 79 6.92 -4.68 3.51
CA ALA A 79 8.20 -5.39 3.44
C ALA A 79 8.01 -6.90 3.62
N VAL A 80 7.10 -7.28 4.52
CA VAL A 80 6.61 -8.65 4.68
C VAL A 80 5.19 -8.72 4.10
N TYR A 81 4.97 -9.61 3.13
CA TYR A 81 3.67 -9.80 2.52
C TYR A 81 3.44 -11.27 2.15
N ASP A 82 2.34 -11.82 2.66
CA ASP A 82 1.80 -13.12 2.30
C ASP A 82 0.27 -13.01 2.31
N PRO A 83 -0.41 -13.19 1.16
CA PRO A 83 -1.87 -13.08 1.05
C PRO A 83 -2.67 -14.00 1.99
N SER A 84 -2.04 -15.04 2.54
CA SER A 84 -2.68 -15.99 3.46
C SER A 84 -2.56 -15.62 4.94
N ARG A 85 -1.79 -14.57 5.26
CA ARG A 85 -1.52 -14.12 6.64
C ARG A 85 -2.31 -12.87 7.00
N ALA A 86 -2.54 -12.70 8.30
CA ALA A 86 -3.22 -11.53 8.88
C ALA A 86 -2.28 -10.64 9.71
N ASP A 87 -0.99 -10.97 9.79
CA ASP A 87 0.00 -10.26 10.60
C ASP A 87 1.12 -9.62 9.76
N ASN A 88 0.90 -9.43 8.46
CA ASN A 88 1.89 -8.88 7.53
C ASN A 88 2.42 -7.52 8.00
N GLU A 89 1.52 -6.59 8.30
CA GLU A 89 1.85 -5.22 8.71
C GLU A 89 2.56 -5.21 10.07
N ALA A 90 2.15 -6.09 10.99
CA ALA A 90 2.83 -6.24 12.27
C ALA A 90 4.28 -6.74 12.09
N ARG A 91 4.50 -7.68 11.17
CA ARG A 91 5.83 -8.21 10.84
C ARG A 91 6.68 -7.19 10.09
N SER A 92 6.10 -6.44 9.18
CA SER A 92 6.74 -5.30 8.49
C SER A 92 7.22 -4.23 9.46
N ALA A 93 6.36 -3.86 10.43
CA ALA A 93 6.70 -2.96 11.52
C ALA A 93 7.83 -3.51 12.41
N ASP A 94 7.77 -4.80 12.76
CA ASP A 94 8.85 -5.44 13.52
C ASP A 94 10.17 -5.52 12.75
N LEU A 95 10.11 -5.71 11.44
CA LEU A 95 11.29 -5.71 10.56
C LEU A 95 12.00 -4.36 10.60
N LEU A 96 11.27 -3.25 10.46
CA LEU A 96 11.81 -1.90 10.64
C LEU A 96 12.49 -1.75 12.01
N ARG A 97 11.77 -2.12 13.08
CA ARG A 97 12.25 -2.00 14.46
C ARG A 97 13.54 -2.80 14.70
N VAL A 98 13.60 -4.04 14.22
CA VAL A 98 14.77 -4.92 14.37
C VAL A 98 15.98 -4.33 13.65
N HIS A 99 15.81 -3.88 12.40
CA HIS A 99 16.91 -3.32 11.63
C HIS A 99 17.38 -1.94 12.12
N ALA A 100 16.47 -1.12 12.64
CA ALA A 100 16.82 0.16 13.26
C ALA A 100 17.61 -0.02 14.58
N GLY A 101 17.49 -1.17 15.24
CA GLY A 101 18.25 -1.50 16.44
C GLY A 101 18.07 -0.43 17.55
N PRO A 102 19.16 0.14 18.12
CA PRO A 102 19.04 1.20 19.13
C PRO A 102 18.29 2.45 18.66
N ALA A 103 18.22 2.71 17.35
CA ALA A 103 17.46 3.83 16.78
C ALA A 103 15.95 3.61 16.81
N ALA A 104 15.47 2.38 17.09
CA ALA A 104 14.05 2.09 17.23
C ALA A 104 13.34 2.94 18.30
N ARG A 105 14.09 3.46 19.28
CA ARG A 105 13.57 4.39 20.30
C ARG A 105 13.53 5.85 19.86
N LEU A 106 13.80 6.16 18.59
CA LEU A 106 13.72 7.52 18.06
C LEU A 106 12.32 7.82 17.54
N GLY A 107 11.95 9.11 17.56
CA GLY A 107 10.62 9.59 17.16
C GLY A 107 10.17 9.10 15.79
N PRO A 108 10.98 9.31 14.72
CA PRO A 108 10.59 8.93 13.37
C PRO A 108 10.33 7.43 13.20
N ILE A 109 11.14 6.58 13.84
CA ILE A 109 10.98 5.12 13.76
C ILE A 109 9.72 4.65 14.47
N ARG A 110 9.42 5.17 15.67
CA ARG A 110 8.18 4.84 16.37
C ARG A 110 6.94 5.31 15.61
N ALA A 111 6.99 6.50 15.03
CA ALA A 111 5.91 7.03 14.22
C ALA A 111 5.68 6.16 12.96
N ALA A 112 6.77 5.79 12.27
CA ALA A 112 6.71 4.87 11.13
C ALA A 112 6.14 3.50 11.51
N GLU A 113 6.57 2.91 12.64
CA GLU A 113 6.02 1.65 13.14
C GLU A 113 4.51 1.73 13.37
N ALA A 114 4.04 2.80 14.00
CA ALA A 114 2.60 3.02 14.23
C ALA A 114 1.82 3.19 12.92
N MET A 115 2.37 3.92 11.94
CA MET A 115 1.77 4.09 10.62
C MET A 115 1.68 2.78 9.86
N ILE A 116 2.75 1.97 9.86
CA ILE A 116 2.75 0.64 9.23
C ILE A 116 1.67 -0.24 9.86
N ARG A 117 1.58 -0.31 11.18
CA ARG A 117 0.54 -1.12 11.84
C ARG A 117 -0.87 -0.62 11.51
N ALA A 118 -1.05 0.67 11.26
CA ALA A 118 -2.35 1.24 10.91
C ALA A 118 -2.84 0.83 9.51
N THR A 119 -1.94 0.44 8.58
CA THR A 119 -2.34 -0.01 7.23
C THR A 119 -3.11 -1.33 7.27
N ALA A 120 -3.01 -2.14 8.33
CA ALA A 120 -3.73 -3.42 8.41
C ALA A 120 -5.26 -3.27 8.36
N ALA A 121 -5.80 -2.18 8.91
CA ALA A 121 -7.24 -1.92 8.98
C ALA A 121 -7.69 -0.72 8.14
N HIS A 122 -6.74 0.14 7.75
CA HIS A 122 -6.99 1.48 7.20
C HIS A 122 -8.06 2.24 8.00
N ALA A 123 -8.03 2.13 9.33
CA ALA A 123 -9.00 2.77 10.21
C ALA A 123 -8.77 4.29 10.26
N SER A 124 -9.79 5.04 10.70
CA SER A 124 -9.63 6.48 10.91
C SER A 124 -8.55 6.74 11.97
N SER A 125 -7.65 7.68 11.71
CA SER A 125 -6.62 8.10 12.66
C SER A 125 -6.77 9.57 13.03
N ALA A 126 -6.45 9.91 14.28
CA ALA A 126 -6.32 11.29 14.73
C ALA A 126 -4.96 11.89 14.36
N ASP A 127 -3.95 11.04 14.10
CA ASP A 127 -2.60 11.48 13.74
C ASP A 127 -2.53 11.91 12.25
N PRO A 128 -2.18 13.18 11.95
CA PRO A 128 -2.14 13.69 10.58
C PRO A 128 -1.19 12.92 9.65
N ALA A 129 -0.02 12.50 10.13
CA ALA A 129 0.93 11.74 9.31
C ALA A 129 0.39 10.37 8.94
N THR A 130 -0.25 9.68 9.90
CA THR A 130 -0.94 8.42 9.67
C THR A 130 -2.09 8.58 8.67
N ARG A 131 -2.89 9.65 8.78
CA ARG A 131 -3.95 9.92 7.78
C ARG A 131 -3.38 10.03 6.37
N LEU A 132 -2.28 10.76 6.20
CA LEU A 132 -1.63 10.89 4.89
C LEU A 132 -1.05 9.55 4.40
N MET A 133 -0.38 8.78 5.27
CA MET A 133 0.15 7.45 4.90
C MET A 133 -0.96 6.50 4.43
N LEU A 134 -2.08 6.42 5.16
CA LEU A 134 -3.22 5.59 4.77
C LEU A 134 -3.85 6.04 3.44
N ASP A 135 -3.92 7.35 3.20
CA ASP A 135 -4.43 7.91 1.95
C ASP A 135 -3.50 7.62 0.77
N LEU A 136 -2.18 7.65 0.98
CA LEU A 136 -1.17 7.32 -0.03
C LEU A 136 -1.24 5.83 -0.42
N ASP A 137 -1.35 4.94 0.56
CA ASP A 137 -1.50 3.50 0.33
C ASP A 137 -2.79 3.16 -0.45
N LEU A 138 -3.88 3.89 -0.19
CA LEU A 138 -5.14 3.76 -0.92
C LEU A 138 -5.24 4.61 -2.19
N ALA A 139 -4.19 5.34 -2.58
CA ALA A 139 -4.26 6.29 -3.69
C ALA A 139 -4.56 5.61 -5.04
N VAL A 140 -4.10 4.36 -5.22
CA VAL A 140 -4.37 3.56 -6.42
C VAL A 140 -5.86 3.40 -6.71
N LEU A 141 -6.71 3.42 -5.67
CA LEU A 141 -8.14 3.27 -5.86
C LEU A 141 -8.71 4.39 -6.72
N GLY A 142 -8.22 5.62 -6.55
CA GLY A 142 -8.61 6.80 -7.32
C GLY A 142 -7.82 7.02 -8.61
N ALA A 143 -6.96 6.08 -9.01
CA ALA A 143 -6.17 6.20 -10.23
C ALA A 143 -7.06 6.22 -11.50
N PRO A 144 -6.54 6.71 -12.65
CA PRO A 144 -7.21 6.56 -13.94
C PRO A 144 -7.60 5.10 -14.19
N ARG A 145 -8.77 4.89 -14.81
CA ARG A 145 -9.38 3.55 -14.99
C ARG A 145 -8.39 2.47 -15.46
N PRO A 146 -7.55 2.68 -16.50
CA PRO A 146 -6.61 1.65 -16.95
C PRO A 146 -5.57 1.25 -15.88
N ALA A 147 -5.10 2.21 -15.08
CA ALA A 147 -4.17 1.94 -13.99
C ALA A 147 -4.85 1.15 -12.85
N TYR A 148 -6.09 1.51 -12.51
CA TYR A 148 -6.88 0.76 -11.54
C TYR A 148 -7.15 -0.68 -12.00
N GLU A 149 -7.48 -0.90 -13.27
CA GLU A 149 -7.69 -2.24 -13.82
C GLU A 149 -6.42 -3.09 -13.78
N ALA A 150 -5.26 -2.48 -14.07
CA ALA A 150 -3.96 -3.14 -13.92
C ALA A 150 -3.68 -3.52 -12.46
N TYR A 151 -3.98 -2.63 -11.51
CA TYR A 151 -3.95 -2.91 -10.07
C TYR A 151 -4.83 -4.10 -9.70
N ALA A 152 -6.12 -4.08 -10.07
CA ALA A 152 -7.06 -5.13 -9.74
C ALA A 152 -6.63 -6.50 -10.34
N ALA A 153 -6.10 -6.49 -11.57
CA ALA A 153 -5.56 -7.68 -12.20
C ALA A 153 -4.28 -8.20 -11.51
N ALA A 154 -3.39 -7.32 -11.06
CA ALA A 154 -2.20 -7.68 -10.31
C ALA A 154 -2.58 -8.32 -8.97
N ILE A 155 -3.52 -7.72 -8.24
CA ILE A 155 -4.09 -8.30 -7.02
C ILE A 155 -4.70 -9.68 -7.28
N ARG A 156 -5.47 -9.88 -8.37
CA ARG A 156 -5.99 -11.21 -8.73
C ARG A 156 -4.88 -12.25 -8.88
N ARG A 157 -3.72 -11.88 -9.43
CA ARG A 157 -2.59 -12.79 -9.62
C ARG A 157 -1.92 -13.17 -8.30
N GLU A 158 -1.81 -12.25 -7.35
CA GLU A 158 -1.26 -12.57 -6.02
C GLU A 158 -2.12 -13.60 -5.26
N TYR A 159 -3.43 -13.61 -5.53
CA TYR A 159 -4.37 -14.59 -5.01
C TYR A 159 -4.65 -15.72 -6.01
N ALA A 160 -3.72 -16.04 -6.92
CA ALA A 160 -3.89 -17.11 -7.92
C ALA A 160 -4.22 -18.49 -7.32
N SER A 161 -3.73 -18.76 -6.11
CA SER A 161 -4.01 -20.01 -5.37
C SER A 161 -5.44 -20.08 -4.81
N VAL A 162 -6.14 -18.96 -4.70
CA VAL A 162 -7.52 -18.92 -4.20
C VAL A 162 -8.49 -19.28 -5.32
N PRO A 163 -9.37 -20.29 -5.14
CA PRO A 163 -10.37 -20.65 -6.14
C PRO A 163 -11.27 -19.48 -6.52
N GLU A 164 -11.59 -19.35 -7.81
CA GLU A 164 -12.30 -18.19 -8.36
C GLU A 164 -13.59 -17.82 -7.59
N PRO A 165 -14.49 -18.76 -7.22
CA PRO A 165 -15.68 -18.40 -6.44
C PRO A 165 -15.36 -17.83 -5.05
N ALA A 166 -14.32 -18.34 -4.40
CA ALA A 166 -13.89 -17.85 -3.08
C ALA A 166 -13.21 -16.49 -3.20
N TRP A 167 -12.36 -16.31 -4.22
CA TRP A 167 -11.72 -15.02 -4.54
C TRP A 167 -12.76 -13.93 -4.79
N ARG A 168 -13.73 -14.17 -5.68
CA ARG A 168 -14.76 -13.18 -6.02
C ARG A 168 -15.57 -12.75 -4.80
N ARG A 169 -15.99 -13.71 -3.95
CA ARG A 169 -16.70 -13.39 -2.69
C ARG A 169 -15.84 -12.58 -1.74
N GLY A 170 -14.58 -12.99 -1.53
CA GLY A 170 -13.65 -12.29 -0.64
C GLY A 170 -13.36 -10.86 -1.12
N ARG A 171 -13.01 -10.71 -2.39
CA ARG A 171 -12.74 -9.41 -3.01
C ARG A 171 -13.98 -8.51 -3.00
N ALA A 172 -15.15 -9.01 -3.39
CA ALA A 172 -16.39 -8.25 -3.30
C ALA A 172 -16.65 -7.73 -1.87
N GLY A 173 -16.45 -8.57 -0.85
CA GLY A 173 -16.57 -8.16 0.54
C GLY A 173 -15.58 -7.07 0.97
N VAL A 174 -14.34 -7.06 0.43
CA VAL A 174 -13.38 -5.96 0.65
C VAL A 174 -13.90 -4.66 0.03
N LEU A 175 -14.33 -4.71 -1.24
CA LEU A 175 -14.83 -3.54 -1.96
C LEU A 175 -16.10 -2.96 -1.32
N ASP A 176 -17.02 -3.82 -0.88
CA ASP A 176 -18.22 -3.42 -0.13
C ASP A 176 -17.87 -2.65 1.14
N ARG A 177 -16.91 -3.16 1.92
CA ARG A 177 -16.47 -2.48 3.16
C ARG A 177 -15.87 -1.12 2.88
N PHE A 178 -15.11 -0.96 1.79
CA PHE A 178 -14.61 0.36 1.38
C PHE A 178 -15.73 1.28 0.94
N LEU A 179 -16.63 0.83 0.06
CA LEU A 179 -17.75 1.63 -0.44
C LEU A 179 -18.72 2.07 0.66
N ALA A 180 -18.87 1.27 1.71
CA ALA A 180 -19.68 1.60 2.88
C ALA A 180 -19.08 2.70 3.78
N ARG A 181 -17.79 3.04 3.63
CA ARG A 181 -17.18 4.13 4.40
C ARG A 181 -17.75 5.47 3.94
N PRO A 182 -18.04 6.41 4.86
CA PRO A 182 -18.45 7.77 4.49
C PRO A 182 -17.39 8.51 3.65
N ARG A 183 -16.11 8.20 3.90
CA ARG A 183 -14.95 8.73 3.20
C ARG A 183 -13.95 7.61 2.97
N LEU A 184 -13.39 7.50 1.77
CA LEU A 184 -12.27 6.61 1.48
C LEU A 184 -10.96 7.24 1.95
N TYR A 185 -10.82 8.56 1.71
CA TYR A 185 -9.63 9.33 2.05
C TYR A 185 -9.88 10.28 3.24
N GLN A 186 -8.93 10.30 4.18
CA GLN A 186 -9.02 10.98 5.47
C GLN A 186 -8.52 12.43 5.43
N THR A 187 -7.67 12.77 4.46
CA THR A 187 -7.17 14.12 4.23
C THR A 187 -7.98 14.81 3.12
N ASP A 188 -8.25 16.09 3.29
CA ASP A 188 -9.12 16.82 2.36
C ASP A 188 -8.48 16.98 0.96
N PRO A 189 -7.19 17.35 0.82
CA PRO A 189 -6.56 17.47 -0.50
C PRO A 189 -6.56 16.16 -1.31
N ILE A 190 -6.35 15.02 -0.65
CA ILE A 190 -6.36 13.71 -1.34
C ILE A 190 -7.79 13.28 -1.66
N ARG A 191 -8.73 13.45 -0.71
CA ARG A 191 -10.15 13.15 -0.93
C ARG A 191 -10.71 13.91 -2.13
N ASP A 192 -10.49 15.22 -2.18
CA ASP A 192 -11.07 16.07 -3.22
C ASP A 192 -10.60 15.67 -4.62
N ARG A 193 -9.38 15.13 -4.71
CA ARG A 193 -8.80 14.62 -5.95
C ARG A 193 -9.27 13.20 -6.30
N LEU A 194 -9.33 12.29 -5.32
CA LEU A 194 -9.38 10.84 -5.57
C LEU A 194 -10.69 10.15 -5.18
N GLU A 195 -11.55 10.75 -4.35
CA GLU A 195 -12.73 10.07 -3.80
C GLU A 195 -13.73 9.64 -4.87
N ALA A 196 -14.11 10.56 -5.76
CA ALA A 196 -15.06 10.28 -6.84
C ALA A 196 -14.55 9.20 -7.83
N PRO A 197 -13.33 9.29 -8.40
CA PRO A 197 -12.81 8.23 -9.25
C PRO A 197 -12.64 6.91 -8.49
N ALA A 198 -12.24 6.94 -7.21
CA ALA A 198 -12.11 5.73 -6.40
C ALA A 198 -13.43 4.99 -6.24
N ARG A 199 -14.51 5.70 -5.89
CA ARG A 199 -15.84 5.09 -5.78
C ARG A 199 -16.32 4.53 -7.10
N ALA A 200 -16.12 5.23 -8.21
CA ALA A 200 -16.44 4.73 -9.54
C ALA A 200 -15.63 3.47 -9.90
N ASN A 201 -14.36 3.43 -9.50
CA ASN A 201 -13.48 2.29 -9.73
C ASN A 201 -13.93 1.05 -8.96
N LEU A 202 -14.09 1.18 -7.65
CA LEU A 202 -14.54 0.13 -6.74
C LEU A 202 -15.92 -0.42 -7.14
N ALA A 203 -16.88 0.45 -7.46
CA ALA A 203 -18.24 0.03 -7.84
C ALA A 203 -18.27 -0.75 -9.15
N ALA A 204 -17.48 -0.34 -10.14
CA ALA A 204 -17.39 -1.07 -11.41
C ALA A 204 -16.75 -2.45 -11.24
N GLU A 205 -15.67 -2.57 -10.45
CA GLU A 205 -15.07 -3.87 -10.12
C GLU A 205 -16.07 -4.75 -9.37
N LEU A 206 -16.75 -4.21 -8.35
CA LEU A 206 -17.73 -4.93 -7.55
C LEU A 206 -18.88 -5.49 -8.40
N ASN A 207 -19.41 -4.70 -9.33
CA ASN A 207 -20.43 -5.16 -10.27
C ASN A 207 -19.89 -6.30 -11.15
N GLY A 208 -18.67 -6.16 -11.70
CA GLY A 208 -18.03 -7.21 -12.48
C GLY A 208 -17.77 -8.51 -11.70
N LEU A 209 -17.58 -8.43 -10.38
CA LEU A 209 -17.41 -9.60 -9.49
C LEU A 209 -18.75 -10.28 -9.15
N ARG A 210 -19.85 -9.51 -9.09
CA ARG A 210 -21.20 -10.02 -8.77
C ARG A 210 -21.96 -10.51 -9.99
N ASP A 211 -21.63 -10.00 -11.18
CA ASP A 211 -22.24 -10.47 -12.41
C ASP A 211 -21.80 -11.92 -12.70
N ASP A 212 -22.71 -12.84 -12.41
CA ASP A 212 -22.55 -14.30 -12.52
C ASP A 212 -22.86 -14.78 -13.95
N ARG A 213 -22.34 -14.11 -14.99
CA ARG A 213 -22.47 -14.65 -16.35
C ARG A 213 -21.35 -15.66 -16.55
N PRO A 214 -21.63 -16.98 -16.53
CA PRO A 214 -20.68 -17.95 -17.04
C PRO A 214 -20.30 -17.53 -18.46
N GLY A 215 -19.01 -17.58 -18.77
CA GLY A 215 -18.51 -17.35 -20.12
C GLY A 215 -19.39 -18.10 -21.10
N ARG A 216 -19.84 -17.43 -22.16
CA ARG A 216 -20.58 -18.05 -23.26
C ARG A 216 -19.83 -19.32 -23.65
N GLY A 217 -20.41 -20.47 -23.32
CA GLY A 217 -19.93 -21.75 -23.80
C GLY A 217 -19.82 -21.65 -25.31
N ALA A 218 -18.67 -22.06 -25.83
CA ALA A 218 -18.56 -22.39 -27.23
C ALA A 218 -19.69 -23.38 -27.55
N GLN A 219 -20.72 -22.92 -28.25
CA GLN A 219 -21.65 -23.82 -28.91
C GLN A 219 -20.84 -24.59 -29.94
N PRO A 220 -20.85 -25.92 -29.96
CA PRO A 220 -20.47 -26.62 -31.17
C PRO A 220 -21.54 -26.31 -32.21
N GLY A 221 -21.14 -25.65 -33.29
CA GLY A 221 -21.99 -25.48 -34.48
C GLY A 221 -22.36 -26.83 -35.10
N PRO A 222 -23.41 -26.85 -35.93
CA PRO A 222 -24.05 -28.08 -36.43
C PRO A 222 -23.10 -29.00 -37.20
#